data_AF-A0A9Q3SW80-F1
#
_entry.id   AF-A0A9Q3SW80-F1
#
_cell.length_a   1.000
_cell.length_b   1.000
_cell.length_c   1.000
_cell.angle_alpha   90.00
_cell.angle_beta   90.00
_cell.angle_gamma   90.00
#
_symmetry.space_group_name_H-M   'P 1'
#
loop_
_entity.id
_entity.type
_entity.pdbx_description
1 polymer ?
#
loop_
_entity_poly.entity_id
_entity_poly.type
_entity_poly.pdbx_seq_one_letter_code
_entity_poly.pdbx_strand_id
1 'polypeptide(L)' 'MKQPDEGNLFTDLMEIGPAPTPARELVVAVITVALIAVLIAIVGVSVPTVAAAAVVAAFLAVRVAVGRRHWGRTS' A
#
# COMPACT_ATOMS: atom_id res chain seq x y z
N MET A 1 21.20 -12.06 -5.58
CA MET A 1 20.34 -10.91 -5.21
C MET A 1 19.10 -11.06 -6.05
N LYS A 2 17.92 -11.20 -5.42
CA LYS A 2 16.65 -11.39 -6.12
C LYS A 2 16.37 -10.12 -6.95
N GLN A 3 16.02 -10.22 -8.24
CA GLN A 3 15.71 -9.01 -9.01
C GLN A 3 14.54 -8.27 -8.32
N PRO A 4 14.57 -6.93 -8.25
CA PRO A 4 13.49 -6.13 -7.65
C PRO A 4 12.11 -6.43 -8.26
N ASP A 5 12.08 -7.01 -9.45
CA ASP A 5 10.90 -7.24 -10.26
C ASP A 5 10.30 -8.65 -10.06
N GLU A 6 11.01 -9.56 -9.39
CA GLU A 6 10.62 -10.97 -9.19
C GLU A 6 9.54 -11.17 -8.12
N GLY A 7 9.26 -10.16 -7.30
CA GLY A 7 8.12 -10.19 -6.37
C GLY A 7 6.80 -10.20 -7.13
N ASN A 8 5.81 -10.96 -6.67
CA ASN A 8 4.44 -10.89 -7.17
C ASN A 8 3.60 -9.87 -6.36
N LEU A 9 2.37 -9.56 -6.78
CA LEU A 9 1.49 -8.61 -6.07
C LEU A 9 1.27 -8.96 -4.59
N PHE A 10 1.28 -10.25 -4.25
CA PHE A 10 1.18 -10.70 -2.86
C PHE A 10 2.41 -10.30 -2.04
N THR A 11 3.59 -10.36 -2.65
CA THR A 11 4.83 -9.89 -2.02
C THR A 11 4.76 -8.38 -1.79
N ASP A 12 4.25 -7.61 -2.76
CA ASP A 12 4.12 -6.15 -2.64
C ASP A 12 3.20 -5.72 -1.51
N LEU A 13 2.12 -6.49 -1.26
CA LEU A 13 1.18 -6.27 -0.18
C LEU A 13 1.79 -6.49 1.22
N MET A 14 2.78 -7.38 1.32
CA MET A 14 3.43 -7.76 2.58
C MET A 14 4.71 -6.97 2.83
N GLU A 15 5.31 -6.41 1.79
CA GLU A 15 6.50 -5.57 1.91
C GLU A 15 6.15 -4.24 2.58
N ILE A 16 7.09 -3.63 3.32
CA ILE A 16 6.89 -2.31 3.96
C ILE A 16 7.17 -1.17 2.96
N GLY A 17 8.13 -1.37 2.07
CA GLY A 17 8.57 -0.40 1.06
C GLY A 17 7.65 -0.34 -0.17
N PRO A 18 7.82 0.67 -1.05
CA PRO A 18 6.99 0.84 -2.24
C PRO A 18 7.19 -0.30 -3.25
N ALA A 19 6.13 -0.64 -3.98
CA ALA A 19 6.20 -1.61 -5.05
C ALA A 19 7.14 -1.16 -6.18
N PRO A 20 7.67 -2.10 -7.00
CA PRO A 20 8.68 -1.80 -8.03
C PRO A 20 8.21 -0.84 -9.13
N THR A 21 6.90 -0.74 -9.35
CA THR A 21 6.30 0.11 -10.40
C THR A 21 5.08 0.88 -9.87
N PRO A 22 4.75 2.04 -10.46
CA PRO A 22 3.58 2.82 -10.04
C PRO A 22 2.26 2.08 -10.23
N ALA A 23 2.15 1.25 -11.27
CA ALA A 23 0.96 0.46 -11.54
C ALA A 23 0.72 -0.60 -10.44
N ARG A 24 1.78 -1.28 -9.99
CA ARG A 24 1.69 -2.26 -8.90
C ARG A 24 1.35 -1.59 -7.57
N GLU A 25 1.94 -0.43 -7.27
CA GLU A 25 1.62 0.32 -6.04
C GLU A 25 0.16 0.78 -6.02
N LEU A 26 -0.40 1.16 -7.17
CA LEU A 26 -1.83 1.48 -7.28
C LEU A 26 -2.70 0.27 -6.92
N VAL A 27 -2.37 -0.92 -7.42
CA VAL A 27 -3.10 -2.16 -7.10
C VAL A 27 -3.00 -2.48 -5.61
N VAL A 28 -1.82 -2.34 -5.01
CA VAL A 28 -1.61 -2.49 -3.56
C VAL A 28 -2.52 -1.53 -2.79
N ALA A 29 -2.49 -0.24 -3.13
CA ALA A 29 -3.30 0.76 -2.46
C ALA A 29 -4.81 0.46 -2.54
N VAL A 30 -5.30 0.07 -3.73
CA VAL A 30 -6.71 -0.31 -3.92
C VAL A 30 -7.10 -1.51 -3.05
N ILE A 31 -6.28 -2.57 -3.04
CA ILE A 31 -6.54 -3.76 -2.22
C ILE A 31 -6.52 -3.41 -0.73
N THR A 32 -5.53 -2.65 -0.27
CA THR A 32 -5.45 -2.22 1.12
C THR A 32 -6.67 -1.41 1.53
N VAL A 33 -7.10 -0.44 0.72
CA VAL A 33 -8.32 0.35 1.01
C VAL A 33 -9.56 -0.53 1.07
N ALA A 34 -9.70 -1.49 0.14
CA ALA A 34 -10.82 -2.43 0.15
C ALA A 34 -10.84 -3.30 1.42
N LEU A 35 -9.68 -3.81 1.86
CA LEU A 35 -9.56 -4.59 3.09
C LEU A 35 -9.94 -3.78 4.33
N ILE A 36 -9.50 -2.52 4.41
CA ILE A 36 -9.87 -1.62 5.51
C ILE A 36 -11.38 -1.33 5.48
N ALA A 37 -11.96 -1.08 4.31
CA ALA A 37 -13.41 -0.86 4.18
C ALA A 37 -14.21 -2.09 4.65
N VAL A 38 -13.80 -3.30 4.28
CA VAL A 38 -14.41 -4.56 4.75
C VAL A 38 -14.26 -4.69 6.27
N LEU A 39 -13.08 -4.40 6.82
CA LEU A 39 -12.85 -4.47 8.27
C LEU A 39 -13.77 -3.49 9.02
N ILE A 40 -13.89 -2.24 8.55
CA ILE A 40 -14.77 -1.23 9.14
C ILE A 40 -16.24 -1.65 8.99
N ALA A 41 -16.63 -2.26 7.88
CA ALA A 41 -18.00 -2.75 7.69
C ALA A 41 -18.36 -3.87 8.68
N ILE A 42 -17.39 -4.72 9.05
CA ILE A 42 -17.59 -5.80 10.03
C ILE A 42 -17.58 -5.27 11.47
N VAL A 43 -16.61 -4.41 11.82
CA VAL A 43 -16.40 -3.92 13.19
C VAL A 43 -17.35 -2.76 13.54
N GLY A 44 -17.79 -2.00 12.53
CA GLY A 44 -18.56 -0.77 12.68
C GLY A 44 -17.69 0.48 12.71
N VAL A 45 -18.32 1.64 12.51
CA VAL A 45 -17.65 2.94 12.54
C VAL A 45 -17.54 3.44 13.98
N SER A 46 -16.31 3.66 14.43
CA SER A 46 -15.98 4.16 15.77
C SER A 46 -14.72 5.03 15.72
N VAL A 47 -14.43 5.76 16.80
CA VAL A 47 -13.21 6.58 16.90
C VAL A 47 -11.94 5.72 16.67
N PRO A 48 -11.78 4.53 17.29
CA PRO A 48 -10.63 3.68 17.02
C PRO A 48 -10.49 3.23 15.57
N THR A 49 -11.58 2.86 14.90
CA THR A 49 -11.52 2.39 13.50
C THR A 49 -11.19 3.51 12.52
N VAL A 50 -11.68 4.73 12.79
CA VAL A 50 -11.31 5.92 12.00
C VAL A 50 -9.84 6.27 12.22
N ALA A 51 -9.34 6.21 13.45
CA ALA A 51 -7.93 6.46 13.75
C ALA A 51 -7.02 5.44 13.04
N ALA A 52 -7.38 4.16 13.07
CA ALA A 52 -6.65 3.11 12.35
C ALA A 52 -6.64 3.36 10.83
N ALA A 53 -7.78 3.72 10.24
CA ALA A 53 -7.87 4.06 8.82
C ALA A 53 -6.96 5.25 8.46
N ALA A 54 -6.90 6.28 9.32
CA ALA A 54 -6.03 7.43 9.10
C ALA A 54 -4.54 7.05 9.12
N VAL A 55 -4.13 6.15 10.03
CA VAL A 55 -2.76 5.62 10.07
C VAL A 55 -2.43 4.86 8.78
N VAL A 56 -3.34 4.02 8.30
CA VAL A 56 -3.15 3.29 7.04
C VAL A 56 -3.05 4.24 5.85
N ALA A 57 -3.90 5.27 5.80
CA ALA A 57 -3.83 6.29 4.76
C ALA A 57 -2.48 7.03 4.76
N ALA A 58 -1.97 7.40 5.94
CA ALA A 58 -0.66 8.02 6.09
C ALA A 58 0.46 7.08 5.62
N PHE A 59 0.38 5.79 5.96
CA PHE A 59 1.33 4.78 5.51
C PHE A 59 1.34 4.65 3.97
N LEU A 60 0.18 4.55 3.33
CA LEU A 60 0.08 4.50 1.87
C LEU A 60 0.64 5.77 1.22
N ALA A 61 0.36 6.95 1.79
CA ALA A 61 0.91 8.21 1.28
C ALA A 61 2.44 8.24 1.35
N VAL A 62 3.03 7.76 2.45
CA VAL A 62 4.49 7.66 2.61
C VAL A 62 5.08 6.71 1.58
N ARG A 63 4.50 5.51 1.39
CA ARG A 63 4.98 4.56 0.38
C ARG A 63 4.99 5.17 -1.01
N VAL A 64 3.88 5.78 -1.43
CA VAL A 64 3.79 6.43 -2.74
C VAL A 64 4.82 7.55 -2.86
N ALA A 65 5.01 8.38 -1.83
CA ALA A 65 6.02 9.44 -1.84
C ALA A 65 7.45 8.90 -2.00
N VAL A 66 7.77 7.78 -1.34
CA VAL A 66 9.07 7.11 -1.49
C VAL A 66 9.21 6.47 -2.87
N GLY A 67 8.18 5.75 -3.34
CA GLY A 67 8.15 5.07 -4.64
C GLY A 67 8.36 6.04 -5.81
N ARG A 68 7.76 7.22 -5.77
CA ARG A 68 7.95 8.28 -6.79
C ARG A 68 9.42 8.70 -6.98
N ARG A 69 10.26 8.59 -5.94
CA ARG A 69 11.71 8.87 -6.04
C ARG A 69 12.51 7.76 -6.73
N HIS A 70 11.90 6.59 -6.93
CA HIS A 70 12.56 5.39 -7.42
C HIS A 70 12.09 5.02 -8.83
N TRP A 71 10.80 5.18 -9.12
CA TRP A 71 10.22 4.80 -10.41
C TRP A 71 10.75 5.58 -11.63
N GLY A 72 11.37 6.74 -11.43
CA GLY A 72 11.94 7.58 -12.50
C GLY A 72 13.44 7.39 -12.74
N ARG A 73 14.12 6.48 -12.03
CA ARG A 73 15.55 6.18 -12.21
C ARG A 73 15.81 4.95 -13.09
N THR A 74 14.76 4.29 -13.54
CA THR A 74 14.79 3.08 -14.37
C THR A 74 14.43 3.33 -15.84
N SER A 75 14.38 4.59 -16.28
CA SER A 75 14.28 4.98 -17.69
C SER A 75 15.65 5.25 -18.30
#